data_AF-A0A2N2R708-F1
#
_entry.id   AF-A0A2N2R708-F1
#
_cell.length_a   1.000
_cell.length_b   1.000
_cell.length_c   1.000
_cell.angle_alpha   90.00
_cell.angle_beta   90.00
_cell.angle_gamma   90.00
#
_symmetry.space_group_name_H-M   'P 1'
#
loop_
_entity.id
_entity.type
_entity.pdbx_description
1 polymer ?
#
loop_
_entity_poly.entity_id
_entity_poly.type
_entity_poly.pdbx_seq_one_letter_code
_entity_poly.pdbx_strand_id
1 'polypeptide(L)'
;AGLIRLGLENRIKSVLTAEQSLPAPGQGALGIELIDGAADMADVVAPLNDPDTAHCVRAERAFSRALGGSCQVPLGGYAIIDNGQLWLRGFVATADGKEVVSGEVRGNREADEALGLQLAAELRAQGADAILAKLACHA
;
A
#
# COMPACT_ATOMS: atom_id res chain seq x y z
N ALA A 1 -10.48 -9.30 -4.86
CA ALA A 1 -11.56 -8.64 -4.09
C ALA A 1 -12.75 -8.19 -4.95
N GLY A 2 -12.57 -7.29 -5.94
CA GLY A 2 -13.69 -6.74 -6.72
C GLY A 2 -14.57 -7.78 -7.42
N LEU A 3 -13.97 -8.69 -8.19
CA LEU A 3 -14.71 -9.78 -8.86
C LEU A 3 -15.46 -10.69 -7.87
N ILE A 4 -14.84 -11.00 -6.73
CA ILE A 4 -15.45 -11.80 -5.65
C ILE A 4 -16.71 -11.10 -5.12
N ARG A 5 -16.61 -9.80 -4.78
CA ARG A 5 -17.73 -9.00 -4.27
C ARG A 5 -18.89 -8.89 -5.26
N LEU A 6 -18.61 -9.00 -6.55
CA LEU A 6 -19.61 -8.99 -7.63
C LEU A 6 -20.16 -10.39 -7.97
N GLY A 7 -19.71 -11.46 -7.30
CA GLY A 7 -20.09 -12.83 -7.60
C GLY A 7 -19.53 -13.36 -8.94
N LEU A 8 -18.46 -12.75 -9.46
CA LEU A 8 -17.83 -13.06 -10.74
C LEU A 8 -16.53 -13.86 -10.59
N GLU A 9 -16.42 -14.68 -9.55
CA GLU A 9 -15.23 -15.47 -9.24
C GLU A 9 -14.82 -16.41 -10.38
N ASN A 10 -15.81 -16.93 -11.11
CA ASN A 10 -15.62 -17.77 -12.30
C ASN A 10 -14.85 -17.07 -13.45
N ARG A 11 -14.70 -15.74 -13.40
CA ARG A 11 -13.89 -14.96 -14.34
C ARG A 11 -12.41 -14.93 -13.98
N ILE A 12 -12.03 -15.30 -12.75
CA ILE A 12 -10.63 -15.34 -12.30
C ILE A 12 -9.97 -16.58 -12.92
N LYS A 13 -9.07 -16.37 -13.88
CA LYS A 13 -8.32 -17.46 -14.53
C LYS A 13 -7.08 -17.88 -13.73
N SER A 14 -6.47 -16.93 -13.04
CA SER A 14 -5.36 -17.14 -12.13
C SER A 14 -5.36 -16.02 -11.09
N VAL A 15 -4.85 -16.34 -9.91
CA VAL A 15 -4.50 -15.35 -8.88
C VAL A 15 -2.99 -15.15 -8.96
N LEU A 16 -2.57 -13.90 -9.13
CA LEU A 16 -1.15 -13.55 -9.13
C LEU A 16 -0.66 -13.42 -7.69
N THR A 17 0.52 -13.97 -7.39
CA THR A 17 1.14 -13.77 -6.07
C THR A 17 1.70 -12.36 -5.94
N ALA A 18 1.97 -11.92 -4.71
CA ALA A 18 2.56 -10.62 -4.44
C ALA A 18 3.94 -10.44 -5.09
N GLU A 19 4.67 -11.54 -5.30
CA GLU A 19 5.98 -11.57 -5.96
C GLU A 19 5.85 -11.46 -7.48
N GLN A 20 4.72 -11.86 -8.06
CA GLN A 20 4.43 -11.72 -9.49
C GLN A 20 3.89 -10.33 -9.84
N SER A 21 3.02 -9.79 -8.99
CA SER A 21 2.42 -8.46 -9.17
C SER A 21 2.08 -7.89 -7.80
N LEU A 22 2.97 -7.03 -7.30
CA LEU A 22 2.82 -6.46 -5.97
C LEU A 22 1.56 -5.58 -5.93
N PRO A 23 0.65 -5.79 -4.96
CA PRO A 23 -0.59 -5.04 -4.87
C PRO A 23 -0.40 -3.52 -4.77
N ALA A 24 -1.43 -2.80 -5.21
CA ALA A 24 -1.57 -1.38 -4.91
C ALA A 24 -1.84 -1.17 -3.39
N PRO A 25 -1.36 -0.07 -2.79
CA PRO A 25 -1.64 0.26 -1.39
C PRO A 25 -3.14 0.21 -1.06
N GLY A 26 -3.51 -0.58 -0.04
CA GLY A 26 -4.87 -0.78 0.41
C GLY A 26 -5.75 -1.66 -0.50
N GLN A 27 -5.19 -2.33 -1.50
CA GLN A 27 -5.98 -3.15 -2.42
C GLN A 27 -6.74 -4.24 -1.67
N GLY A 28 -8.07 -4.21 -1.79
CA GLY A 28 -8.96 -5.19 -1.19
C GLY A 28 -9.50 -4.79 0.18
N ALA A 29 -8.92 -3.80 0.86
CA ALA A 29 -9.51 -3.22 2.06
C ALA A 29 -10.71 -2.31 1.72
N LEU A 30 -11.58 -2.08 2.69
CA LEU A 30 -12.62 -1.05 2.65
C LEU A 30 -12.30 -0.04 3.75
N GLY A 31 -12.26 1.24 3.40
CA GLY A 31 -12.15 2.34 4.36
C GLY A 31 -13.52 2.99 4.56
N ILE A 32 -13.79 3.42 5.80
CA ILE A 32 -14.95 4.24 6.14
C ILE A 32 -14.40 5.60 6.56
N GLU A 33 -14.82 6.66 5.88
CA GLU A 33 -14.45 8.03 6.22
C GLU A 33 -15.55 8.66 7.08
N LEU A 34 -15.15 9.35 8.14
CA LEU A 34 -16.03 10.07 9.05
C LEU A 34 -15.69 11.56 9.00
N ILE A 35 -16.67 12.39 9.35
CA ILE A 35 -16.44 13.81 9.60
C ILE A 35 -15.59 13.93 10.87
N ASP A 36 -14.60 14.82 10.84
CA ASP A 36 -13.74 15.08 11.99
C ASP A 36 -14.56 15.56 13.21
N GLY A 37 -14.27 15.00 14.38
CA GLY A 37 -15.00 15.26 15.62
C GLY A 37 -16.34 14.51 15.82
N ALA A 38 -16.78 13.67 14.87
CA ALA A 38 -18.00 12.86 15.02
C ALA A 38 -17.78 11.62 15.92
N ALA A 39 -17.61 11.84 17.23
CA ALA A 39 -17.29 10.79 18.20
C ALA A 39 -18.38 9.71 18.30
N ASP A 40 -19.65 10.11 18.16
CA ASP A 40 -20.80 9.20 18.12
C ASP A 40 -20.71 8.21 16.94
N MET A 41 -20.27 8.69 15.77
CA MET A 41 -20.08 7.83 14.60
C MET A 41 -18.82 6.96 14.72
N ALA A 42 -17.78 7.44 15.40
CA ALA A 42 -16.57 6.65 15.64
C ALA A 42 -16.90 5.38 16.45
N ASP A 43 -17.72 5.50 17.50
CA ASP A 43 -18.16 4.36 18.31
C ASP A 43 -18.98 3.34 17.49
N VAL A 44 -19.80 3.81 16.55
CA VAL A 44 -20.61 2.96 15.67
C VAL A 44 -19.76 2.11 14.73
N VAL A 45 -18.68 2.67 14.17
CA VAL A 45 -17.84 1.96 13.19
C VAL A 45 -16.68 1.20 13.83
N ALA A 46 -16.32 1.50 15.08
CA ALA A 46 -15.21 0.87 15.78
C ALA A 46 -15.21 -0.68 15.73
N PRO A 47 -16.37 -1.38 15.88
CA PRO A 47 -16.42 -2.84 15.80
C PRO A 47 -16.12 -3.42 14.41
N LEU A 48 -16.18 -2.61 13.34
CA LEU A 48 -15.90 -3.04 11.97
C LEU A 48 -14.40 -3.03 11.64
N ASN A 49 -13.58 -2.40 12.47
CA ASN A 49 -12.15 -2.26 12.22
C ASN A 49 -11.41 -3.56 12.56
N ASP A 50 -10.79 -4.16 11.55
CA ASP A 50 -9.79 -5.22 11.73
C ASP A 50 -8.42 -4.60 12.05
N PRO A 51 -7.84 -4.84 13.25
CA PRO A 51 -6.61 -4.17 13.68
C PRO A 51 -5.41 -4.48 12.78
N ASP A 52 -5.26 -5.73 12.32
CA ASP A 52 -4.12 -6.14 11.51
C ASP A 52 -4.18 -5.52 10.11
N THR A 53 -5.35 -5.54 9.47
CA THR A 53 -5.59 -4.82 8.21
C THR A 53 -5.33 -3.33 8.37
N ALA A 54 -5.77 -2.72 9.48
CA ALA A 54 -5.55 -1.31 9.73
C ALA A 54 -4.06 -0.96 9.83
N HIS A 55 -3.25 -1.77 10.52
CA HIS A 55 -1.79 -1.57 10.58
C HIS A 55 -1.12 -1.74 9.21
N CYS A 56 -1.46 -2.81 8.47
CA CYS A 56 -0.93 -3.02 7.12
C CYS A 56 -1.25 -1.84 6.19
N VAL A 57 -2.51 -1.41 6.14
CA VAL A 57 -2.95 -0.31 5.28
C VAL A 57 -2.35 1.03 5.70
N ARG A 58 -2.13 1.28 7.00
CA ARG A 58 -1.41 2.48 7.47
C ARG A 58 0.02 2.52 6.96
N ALA A 59 0.75 1.42 7.05
CA ALA A 59 2.12 1.32 6.52
C ALA A 59 2.17 1.53 5.00
N GLU A 60 1.30 0.84 4.25
CA GLU A 60 1.19 0.96 2.79
C GLU A 60 0.86 2.40 2.35
N ARG A 61 -0.09 3.05 3.03
CA ARG A 61 -0.48 4.44 2.72
C ARG A 61 0.61 5.43 3.11
N ALA A 62 1.30 5.25 4.23
CA ALA A 62 2.43 6.09 4.62
C ALA A 62 3.55 6.03 3.58
N PHE A 63 3.90 4.82 3.12
CA PHE A 63 4.84 4.60 2.02
C PHE A 63 4.41 5.30 0.74
N SER A 64 3.16 5.08 0.31
CA SER A 64 2.62 5.68 -0.93
C SER A 64 2.61 7.21 -0.88
N ARG A 65 2.14 7.81 0.23
CA ARG A 65 2.11 9.27 0.42
C ARG A 65 3.51 9.86 0.37
N ALA A 66 4.49 9.21 0.98
CA ALA A 66 5.87 9.69 1.03
C ALA A 66 6.57 9.71 -0.35
N LEU A 67 6.07 8.95 -1.33
CA LEU A 67 6.61 8.88 -2.69
C LEU A 67 5.76 9.65 -3.72
N GLY A 68 4.87 10.54 -3.27
CA GLY A 68 4.09 11.40 -4.16
C GLY A 68 2.73 10.84 -4.58
N GLY A 69 2.30 9.73 -3.99
CA GLY A 69 0.90 9.42 -3.66
C GLY A 69 -0.20 9.64 -4.70
N SER A 70 0.08 9.53 -6.01
CA SER A 70 -0.95 9.60 -7.05
C SER A 70 -1.24 8.21 -7.60
N CYS A 71 -2.52 7.93 -7.90
CA CYS A 71 -2.96 6.66 -8.50
C CYS A 71 -2.36 6.41 -9.90
N GLN A 72 -1.62 7.36 -10.46
CA GLN A 72 -1.01 7.29 -11.79
C GLN A 72 0.49 6.96 -11.75
N VAL A 73 1.09 6.87 -10.56
CA VAL A 73 2.49 6.44 -10.42
C VAL A 73 2.55 4.90 -10.45
N PRO A 74 3.44 4.28 -11.26
CA PRO A 74 3.73 2.85 -11.19
C PRO A 74 4.43 2.51 -9.86
N LEU A 75 3.62 2.33 -8.82
CA LEU A 75 4.01 2.09 -7.45
C LEU A 75 3.15 0.96 -6.87
N GLY A 76 3.81 -0.01 -6.24
CA GLY A 76 3.18 -1.06 -5.44
C GLY A 76 3.60 -0.94 -3.99
N GLY A 77 2.71 -1.27 -3.07
CA GLY A 77 2.96 -1.25 -1.63
C GLY A 77 2.03 -2.25 -0.97
N TYR A 78 2.61 -3.28 -0.35
CA TYR A 78 1.84 -4.37 0.23
C TYR A 78 2.47 -4.84 1.54
N ALA A 79 1.66 -4.80 2.60
CA ALA A 79 2.02 -5.23 3.93
C ALA A 79 1.21 -6.44 4.37
N ILE A 80 1.86 -7.34 5.11
CA ILE A 80 1.20 -8.44 5.81
C ILE A 80 1.72 -8.52 7.24
N ILE A 81 0.92 -9.11 8.13
CA ILE A 81 1.39 -9.57 9.44
C ILE A 81 1.92 -11.00 9.26
N ASP A 82 3.23 -11.17 9.39
CA ASP A 82 3.93 -12.44 9.29
C ASP A 82 4.69 -12.70 10.60
N ASN A 83 4.39 -13.81 11.27
CA ASN A 83 4.99 -14.18 12.56
C ASN A 83 4.95 -13.07 13.63
N GLY A 84 3.86 -12.31 13.68
CA GLY A 84 3.67 -11.20 14.63
C GLY A 84 4.40 -9.91 14.27
N GLN A 85 5.06 -9.85 13.11
CA GLN A 85 5.70 -8.63 12.59
C GLN A 85 4.98 -8.12 11.35
N LEU A 86 4.93 -6.81 11.19
CA LEU A 86 4.50 -6.20 9.95
C LEU A 86 5.66 -6.30 8.95
N TRP A 87 5.40 -6.89 7.79
CA TRP A 87 6.32 -6.97 6.67
C TRP A 87 5.76 -6.17 5.51
N LEU A 88 6.36 -5.03 5.22
CA LEU A 88 5.99 -4.14 4.12
C LEU A 88 6.98 -4.32 2.97
N ARG A 89 6.45 -4.53 1.76
CA ARG A 89 7.20 -4.53 0.50
C ARG A 89 6.70 -3.37 -0.36
N GLY A 90 7.60 -2.79 -1.15
CA GLY A 90 7.25 -1.69 -2.03
C GLY A 90 8.19 -1.57 -3.22
N PHE A 91 7.70 -0.94 -4.28
CA PHE A 91 8.50 -0.60 -5.45
C PHE A 91 8.02 0.71 -6.09
N VAL A 92 8.90 1.32 -6.88
CA VAL A 92 8.57 2.37 -7.85
C VAL A 92 9.24 2.04 -9.18
N ALA A 93 8.53 2.23 -10.28
CA ALA A 93 9.00 1.91 -11.62
C ALA A 93 8.68 2.99 -12.66
N THR A 94 9.41 2.99 -13.78
CA THR A 94 8.97 3.68 -15.00
C THR A 94 7.78 2.96 -15.62
N ALA A 95 6.96 3.68 -16.41
CA ALA A 95 5.77 3.09 -17.05
C ALA A 95 6.10 1.95 -18.04
N ASP A 96 7.31 1.95 -18.62
CA ASP A 96 7.80 0.87 -19.46
C ASP A 96 8.47 -0.28 -18.68
N GLY A 97 8.56 -0.17 -17.35
CA GLY A 97 9.11 -1.18 -16.45
C GLY A 97 10.63 -1.36 -16.53
N LYS A 98 11.36 -0.52 -17.28
CA LYS A 98 12.81 -0.68 -17.47
C LYS A 98 13.63 -0.25 -16.27
N GLU A 99 13.16 0.74 -15.53
CA GLU A 99 13.78 1.18 -14.29
C GLU A 99 12.84 0.85 -13.14
N VAL A 100 13.35 0.13 -12.14
CA VAL A 100 12.61 -0.28 -10.96
C VAL A 100 13.53 -0.15 -9.76
N VAL A 101 13.03 0.46 -8.69
CA VAL A 101 13.61 0.38 -7.35
C VAL A 101 12.61 -0.30 -6.43
N SER A 102 13.06 -1.26 -5.64
CA SER A 102 12.21 -2.05 -4.75
C SER A 102 12.93 -2.35 -3.44
N GLY A 103 12.15 -2.67 -2.41
CA GLY A 103 12.68 -2.93 -1.08
C GLY A 103 11.62 -3.49 -0.16
N GLU A 104 12.07 -3.89 1.02
CA GLU A 104 11.21 -4.41 2.06
C GLU A 104 11.72 -4.06 3.45
N VAL A 105 10.79 -3.88 4.38
CA VAL A 105 11.08 -3.63 5.79
C VAL A 105 10.20 -4.52 6.67
N ARG A 106 10.73 -4.92 7.82
CA ARG A 106 10.01 -5.69 8.84
C ARG A 106 10.12 -5.00 10.19
N GLY A 107 9.05 -5.03 10.98
CA GLY A 107 9.08 -4.46 12.33
C GLY A 107 7.82 -4.71 13.14
N ASN A 108 7.73 -4.05 14.29
CA ASN A 108 6.53 -4.08 15.11
C ASN A 108 5.38 -3.41 14.33
N ARG A 109 4.18 -4.02 14.33
CA ARG A 109 2.98 -3.47 13.69
C ARG A 109 2.56 -2.11 14.23
N GLU A 110 2.89 -1.81 15.49
CA GLU A 110 2.62 -0.49 16.10
C GLU A 110 3.51 0.62 15.52
N ALA A 111 4.57 0.27 14.79
CA ALA A 111 5.42 1.19 14.05
C ALA A 111 5.02 1.30 12.56
N ASP A 112 3.77 0.94 12.21
CA ASP A 112 3.27 0.88 10.82
C ASP A 112 3.64 2.10 9.95
N GLU A 113 3.28 3.31 10.36
CA GLU A 113 3.58 4.52 9.58
C GLU A 113 5.10 4.77 9.50
N ALA A 114 5.83 4.52 10.58
CA ALA A 114 7.28 4.69 10.60
C ALA A 114 7.97 3.71 9.64
N LEU A 115 7.51 2.46 9.56
CA LEU A 115 7.98 1.48 8.58
C LEU A 115 7.68 1.92 7.14
N GLY A 116 6.49 2.47 6.89
CA GLY A 116 6.13 3.03 5.60
C GLY A 116 7.06 4.18 5.17
N LEU A 117 7.35 5.11 6.08
CA LEU A 117 8.27 6.22 5.85
C LEU A 117 9.72 5.74 5.67
N GLN A 118 10.14 4.75 6.45
CA GLN A 118 11.47 4.15 6.35
C GLN A 118 11.69 3.56 4.95
N LEU A 119 10.76 2.71 4.48
CA LEU A 119 10.88 2.09 3.16
C LEU A 119 10.90 3.15 2.05
N ALA A 120 10.08 4.20 2.15
CA ALA A 120 10.08 5.29 1.18
C ALA A 120 11.45 6.01 1.14
N ALA A 121 12.05 6.28 2.29
CA ALA A 121 13.37 6.89 2.38
C ALA A 121 14.47 5.98 1.78
N GLU A 122 14.40 4.67 2.04
CA GLU A 122 15.31 3.68 1.46
C GLU A 122 15.21 3.65 -0.08
N LEU A 123 14.00 3.69 -0.64
CA LEU A 123 13.82 3.73 -2.10
C LEU A 123 14.30 5.06 -2.70
N ARG A 124 14.11 6.19 -2.01
CA ARG A 124 14.65 7.49 -2.45
C ARG A 124 16.17 7.46 -2.52
N ALA A 125 16.82 6.89 -1.51
CA ALA A 125 18.28 6.71 -1.50
C ALA A 125 18.78 5.82 -2.65
N GLN A 126 17.92 4.93 -3.17
CA GLN A 126 18.20 4.07 -4.33
C GLN A 126 17.85 4.72 -5.68
N GLY A 127 17.32 5.96 -5.69
CA GLY A 127 17.02 6.71 -6.91
C GLY A 127 15.55 6.76 -7.31
N ALA A 128 14.61 6.45 -6.41
CA ALA A 128 13.16 6.60 -6.70
C ALA A 128 12.81 8.00 -7.21
N ASP A 129 13.46 9.05 -6.70
CA ASP A 129 13.19 10.43 -7.10
C ASP A 129 13.47 10.71 -8.58
N ALA A 130 14.49 10.05 -9.15
CA ALA A 130 14.78 10.17 -10.59
C ALA A 130 13.68 9.53 -11.45
N ILE A 131 13.11 8.40 -10.98
CA ILE A 131 11.99 7.73 -11.66
C ILE A 131 10.73 8.59 -11.55
N LEU A 132 10.42 9.09 -10.35
CA LEU A 132 9.25 9.94 -10.11
C LEU A 132 9.29 11.23 -10.93
N ALA A 133 10.46 11.87 -11.05
CA ALA A 133 10.64 13.07 -11.86
C ALA A 133 10.35 12.82 -13.35
N LYS A 134 10.74 11.64 -13.90
CA LYS A 134 10.44 11.26 -15.29
C LYS A 134 8.93 11.12 -15.53
N LEU A 135 8.18 10.68 -14.53
CA LEU A 135 6.73 10.50 -14.61
C LEU A 135 5.97 11.83 -14.53
N ALA A 136 6.43 12.76 -13.68
CA ALA A 136 5.82 14.08 -13.54
C ALA A 136 5.89 14.94 -14.81
N CYS A 137 6.85 14.69 -15.70
CA CYS A 137 7.00 15.41 -16.97
C CYS A 137 6.01 14.94 -18.07
N HIS A 138 5.28 13.84 -17.84
CA HIS A 138 4.34 13.24 -18.81
C HIS A 138 2.87 13.35 -18.36
N ALA A 139 2.58 14.09 -17.28
CA ALA A 139 1.23 14.40 -16.78
C ALA A 139 0.81 15.81 -17.22
#